data_AF-A0A660DZT3-F1
#
_entry.id   AF-A0A660DZT3-F1
#
_cell.length_a   1.000
_cell.length_b   1.000
_cell.length_c   1.000
_cell.angle_alpha   90.00
_cell.angle_beta   90.00
_cell.angle_gamma   90.00
#
_symmetry.space_group_name_H-M   'P 1'
#
loop_
_entity.id
_entity.type
_entity.pdbx_description
1 polymer ?
#
loop_
_entity_poly.entity_id
_entity_poly.type
_entity_poly.pdbx_seq_one_letter_code
_entity_poly.pdbx_strand_id
1 'polypeptide(L)'
;MAENQEWYSLTKASEKLGYGRTYVSLWLRRHKDDFPSSMLMESGNSKMISEQGIEWIKENIKKAGVLVSNSSANEDKYLILRVLGKALNIHFTGWARGRLGNLLTP
;
A
#
# COMPACT_ATOMS: atom_id res chain seq x y z
N MET A 1 17.86 29.93 -16.88
CA MET A 1 16.55 30.33 -17.45
C MET A 1 15.51 29.91 -16.43
N ALA A 2 14.71 30.85 -15.92
CA ALA A 2 13.65 30.54 -14.96
C ALA A 2 12.54 29.84 -15.74
N GLU A 3 12.46 28.51 -15.63
CA GLU A 3 11.35 27.75 -16.16
C GLU A 3 10.09 28.25 -15.46
N ASN A 4 9.21 28.91 -16.21
CA ASN A 4 7.92 29.34 -15.68
C ASN A 4 7.17 28.11 -15.20
N GLN A 5 7.15 27.90 -13.89
CA GLN A 5 6.52 26.74 -13.30
C GLN A 5 5.01 26.86 -13.47
N GLU A 6 4.51 26.17 -14.48
CA GLU A 6 3.10 26.20 -14.84
C GLU A 6 2.30 25.30 -13.90
N TRP A 7 1.22 25.85 -13.35
CA TRP A 7 0.38 25.17 -12.36
C TRP A 7 -0.89 24.66 -13.03
N TYR A 8 -1.20 23.40 -12.78
CA TYR A 8 -2.34 22.69 -13.34
C TYR A 8 -3.31 22.27 -12.25
N SER A 9 -4.61 22.30 -12.54
CA SER A 9 -5.59 21.66 -11.67
C SER A 9 -5.37 20.14 -11.66
N LEU A 10 -5.73 19.46 -10.56
CA LEU A 10 -5.58 18.00 -10.45
C LEU A 10 -6.36 17.25 -11.56
N THR A 11 -7.47 17.82 -12.02
CA THR A 11 -8.26 17.30 -13.14
C THR A 11 -7.46 17.35 -14.44
N LYS A 12 -6.87 18.51 -14.76
CA LYS A 12 -6.08 18.70 -15.99
C LYS A 12 -4.79 17.87 -15.96
N ALA A 13 -4.19 17.71 -14.78
CA ALA A 13 -3.08 16.78 -14.57
C ALA A 13 -3.47 15.32 -14.83
N SER A 14 -4.66 14.90 -14.39
CA SER A 14 -5.16 13.55 -14.65
C SER A 14 -5.38 13.30 -16.15
N GLU A 15 -5.92 14.30 -16.86
CA GLU A 15 -6.08 14.27 -18.32
C GLU A 15 -4.74 14.19 -19.04
N LYS A 16 -3.73 14.97 -18.61
CA LYS A 16 -2.36 14.90 -19.14
C LYS A 16 -1.71 13.52 -18.97
N LEU A 17 -2.02 12.82 -17.88
CA LEU A 17 -1.54 11.46 -17.64
C LEU A 17 -2.35 10.39 -18.41
N GLY A 18 -3.44 10.75 -19.09
CA GLY A 18 -4.31 9.82 -19.79
C GLY A 18 -5.23 9.01 -18.87
N TYR A 19 -5.49 9.49 -17.64
CA TYR A 19 -6.37 8.82 -16.67
C TYR A 19 -7.67 9.60 -16.45
N GLY A 20 -8.62 8.97 -15.75
CA GLY A 20 -9.87 9.61 -15.33
C GLY A 20 -9.64 10.84 -14.45
N ARG A 21 -10.57 11.80 -14.50
CA ARG A 21 -10.50 13.13 -13.87
C ARG A 21 -10.10 13.16 -12.38
N THR A 22 -10.38 12.09 -11.64
CA THR A 22 -10.12 11.97 -10.19
C THR A 22 -8.84 11.22 -9.86
N TYR A 23 -8.05 10.81 -10.86
CA TYR A 23 -6.90 9.95 -10.67
C TYR A 23 -5.84 10.60 -9.77
N VAL A 24 -5.38 11.81 -10.11
CA VAL A 24 -4.30 12.49 -9.37
C VAL A 24 -4.72 12.82 -7.96
N SER A 25 -5.97 13.26 -7.73
CA SER A 25 -6.46 13.55 -6.38
C SER A 25 -6.51 12.30 -5.49
N LEU A 26 -6.94 11.17 -6.06
CA LEU A 26 -6.95 9.89 -5.36
C LEU A 26 -5.54 9.37 -5.10
N TRP A 27 -4.64 9.55 -6.06
CA TRP A 27 -3.23 9.16 -5.95
C TRP A 27 -2.55 9.92 -4.82
N LEU A 28 -2.68 11.26 -4.77
CA LEU A 28 -2.14 12.11 -3.72
C LEU A 28 -2.70 11.77 -2.34
N ARG A 29 -3.98 11.37 -2.25
CA ARG A 29 -4.59 10.92 -0.99
C ARG A 29 -3.95 9.64 -0.45
N ARG A 30 -3.51 8.74 -1.35
CA ARG A 30 -2.92 7.44 -1.00
C ARG A 30 -1.42 7.50 -0.72
N HIS A 31 -0.74 8.51 -1.26
CA HIS A 31 0.72 8.65 -1.22
C HIS A 31 1.11 10.03 -0.67
N LYS A 32 0.36 10.51 0.33
CA LYS A 32 0.49 11.86 0.88
C LYS A 32 1.90 12.13 1.43
N ASP A 33 2.52 11.10 2.00
CA ASP A 33 3.83 11.20 2.63
C ASP A 33 4.98 11.05 1.63
N ASP A 34 4.72 10.49 0.43
CA ASP A 34 5.71 10.27 -0.61
C ASP A 34 5.82 11.45 -1.59
N PHE A 35 4.73 12.21 -1.76
CA PHE A 35 4.68 13.27 -2.76
C PHE A 35 5.41 14.55 -2.30
N PRO A 36 6.32 15.12 -3.10
CA PRO A 36 7.04 16.34 -2.72
C PRO A 36 6.08 17.54 -2.60
N SER A 37 6.00 18.11 -1.40
CA SER A 37 5.16 19.30 -1.14
C SER A 37 5.54 20.51 -2.00
N SER A 38 6.79 20.60 -2.47
CA SER A 38 7.23 21.69 -3.37
C SER A 38 6.56 21.64 -4.75
N MET A 39 6.07 20.47 -5.18
CA MET A 39 5.41 20.29 -6.47
C MET A 39 3.88 20.45 -6.39
N LEU A 40 3.35 20.62 -5.17
CA LEU A 40 1.93 20.82 -4.87
C LEU A 40 1.71 22.24 -4.34
N MET A 41 0.76 22.96 -4.93
CA MET A 41 0.29 24.23 -4.40
C MET A 41 -1.12 24.08 -3.86
N GLU A 42 -1.31 24.41 -2.59
CA GLU A 42 -2.60 24.44 -1.94
C GLU A 42 -3.04 25.90 -1.75
N SER A 43 -4.16 26.27 -2.37
CA SER A 43 -4.77 27.60 -2.24
C SER A 43 -6.21 27.44 -1.76
N GLY A 44 -6.40 27.51 -0.44
CA GLY A 44 -7.70 27.27 0.20
C GLY A 44 -8.20 25.86 -0.07
N ASN A 45 -9.39 25.74 -0.67
CA ASN A 45 -9.98 24.45 -1.04
C ASN A 45 -9.46 23.87 -2.36
N SER A 46 -8.63 24.61 -3.09
CA SER A 46 -8.12 24.19 -4.40
C SER A 46 -6.68 23.71 -4.30
N LYS A 47 -6.40 22.58 -4.96
CA LYS A 47 -5.04 22.05 -5.11
C LYS A 47 -4.62 22.11 -6.57
N MET A 48 -3.38 22.53 -6.78
CA MET A 48 -2.73 22.58 -8.08
C MET A 48 -1.40 21.84 -8.03
N ILE A 49 -0.98 21.31 -9.16
CA ILE A 49 0.24 20.53 -9.31
C ILE A 49 1.08 21.15 -10.44
N SER A 50 2.38 21.24 -10.22
CA SER A 50 3.31 21.70 -11.26
C SER A 50 3.55 20.63 -12.32
N GLU A 51 4.06 21.00 -13.50
CA GLU A 51 4.42 20.03 -14.54
C GLU A 51 5.38 18.95 -14.02
N GLN A 52 6.40 19.36 -13.24
CA GLN A 52 7.33 18.44 -12.58
C GLN A 52 6.62 17.44 -11.65
N GLY A 53 5.56 17.88 -10.97
CA GLY A 53 4.74 16.98 -10.14
C GLY A 53 3.98 15.94 -10.96
N ILE A 54 3.53 16.30 -12.16
CA ILE A 54 2.87 15.37 -13.08
C ILE A 54 3.87 14.32 -13.58
N GLU A 55 5.07 14.74 -13.96
CA GLU A 55 6.17 13.84 -14.37
C GLU A 55 6.59 12.92 -13.23
N TRP A 56 6.74 13.46 -12.02
CA TRP A 56 7.06 12.67 -10.83
C TRP A 56 6.00 11.58 -10.61
N ILE A 57 4.71 11.91 -10.70
CA ILE A 57 3.64 10.90 -10.62
C ILE A 57 3.80 9.88 -11.73
N LYS A 58 4.03 10.30 -12.98
CA LYS A 58 4.23 9.38 -14.12
C LYS A 58 5.36 8.38 -13.89
N GLU A 59 6.46 8.80 -13.28
CA GLU A 59 7.61 7.96 -12.97
C GLU A 59 7.38 7.04 -11.76
N ASN A 60 6.60 7.51 -10.78
CA ASN A 60 6.30 6.79 -9.54
C ASN A 60 5.01 5.96 -9.61
N ILE A 61 4.26 6.04 -10.72
CA ILE A 61 3.23 5.05 -11.04
C ILE A 61 3.95 3.72 -11.27
N LYS A 62 3.78 2.80 -10.31
CA LYS A 62 4.33 1.44 -10.41
C LYS A 62 4.02 0.88 -11.80
N LYS A 63 5.06 0.38 -12.48
CA LYS A 63 4.92 -0.25 -13.80
C LYS A 63 3.80 -1.27 -13.75
N ALA A 64 2.81 -1.13 -14.64
CA ALA A 64 1.71 -2.06 -14.80
C ALA A 64 2.27 -3.48 -14.99
N GLY A 65 2.27 -4.28 -13.92
CA GLY A 65 2.93 -5.58 -13.87
C GLY A 65 3.53 -5.92 -12.51
N VAL A 66 3.86 -4.93 -11.67
CA VAL A 66 4.24 -5.17 -10.27
C VAL A 66 2.97 -5.30 -9.45
N LEU A 67 2.58 -6.55 -9.16
CA LEU A 67 1.55 -6.87 -8.16
C LEU A 67 1.91 -6.16 -6.86
N VAL A 68 1.16 -5.11 -6.55
CA VAL A 68 1.10 -4.61 -5.18
C VAL A 68 0.42 -5.72 -4.41
N SER A 69 1.18 -6.40 -3.56
CA SER A 69 0.62 -7.22 -2.49
C SER A 69 -0.44 -6.37 -1.79
N ASN A 70 -1.69 -6.72 -2.03
CA ASN A 70 -2.88 -6.14 -1.43
C ASN A 70 -2.66 -6.09 0.09
N SER A 71 -3.23 -5.12 0.82
CA SER A 71 -2.97 -5.02 2.27
C SER A 71 -3.41 -6.25 3.08
N SER A 72 -4.03 -7.25 2.45
CA SER A 72 -4.20 -8.60 2.98
C SER A 72 -2.87 -9.32 3.27
N ALA A 73 -1.76 -8.94 2.63
CA ALA A 73 -0.45 -9.53 2.90
C ALA A 73 0.06 -9.23 4.32
N ASN A 74 -0.44 -8.15 4.95
CA ASN A 74 -0.10 -7.86 6.34
C ASN A 74 -0.88 -8.79 7.30
N GLU A 75 -2.14 -9.12 6.98
CA GLU A 75 -2.90 -10.15 7.71
C GLU A 75 -2.26 -11.53 7.55
N ASP A 76 -1.75 -11.86 6.36
CA ASP A 76 -1.01 -13.10 6.12
C ASP A 76 0.25 -13.21 6.98
N LYS A 77 0.96 -12.11 7.26
CA LYS A 77 2.10 -12.13 8.18
C LYS A 77 1.68 -12.56 9.59
N TYR A 78 0.52 -12.11 10.06
CA TYR A 78 -0.02 -12.50 11.36
C TYR A 78 -0.66 -13.89 11.35
N LEU A 79 -1.28 -14.32 10.25
CA LEU A 79 -1.77 -15.67 10.04
C LEU A 79 -0.63 -16.68 10.03
N ILE A 80 0.45 -16.40 9.29
CA ILE A 80 1.67 -17.22 9.25
C ILE A 80 2.31 -17.28 10.64
N LEU A 81 2.45 -16.16 11.36
CA LEU A 81 2.94 -16.14 12.74
C LEU A 81 2.02 -16.92 13.70
N ARG A 82 0.70 -16.85 13.53
CA ARG A 82 -0.28 -17.56 14.37
C ARG A 82 -0.30 -19.06 14.08
N VAL A 83 -0.13 -19.46 12.82
CA VAL A 83 0.01 -20.87 12.39
C VAL A 83 1.36 -21.43 12.83
N LEU A 84 2.47 -20.71 12.62
CA LEU A 84 3.79 -21.08 13.12
C LEU A 84 3.82 -21.14 14.64
N GLY A 85 3.20 -20.18 15.34
CA GLY A 85 3.08 -20.19 16.79
C GLY A 85 2.30 -21.40 17.30
N LYS A 86 1.23 -21.83 16.61
CA LYS A 86 0.51 -23.07 16.93
C LYS A 86 1.35 -24.32 16.64
N ALA A 87 2.03 -24.38 15.50
CA ALA A 87 2.90 -25.51 15.16
C ALA A 87 4.10 -25.63 16.11
N LEU A 88 4.74 -24.51 16.47
CA LEU A 88 5.80 -24.47 17.49
C LEU A 88 5.24 -24.83 18.86
N ASN A 89 4.04 -24.39 19.23
CA ASN A 89 3.43 -24.75 20.51
C ASN A 89 3.17 -26.27 20.58
N ILE A 90 2.71 -26.91 19.50
CA ILE A 90 2.60 -28.38 19.41
C ILE A 90 4.00 -29.04 19.53
N HIS A 91 5.03 -28.47 18.93
CA HIS A 91 6.39 -29.03 18.95
C HIS A 91 7.12 -28.84 20.30
N PHE A 92 6.85 -27.73 21.01
CA PHE A 92 7.49 -27.39 22.29
C PHE A 92 6.67 -27.78 23.53
N THR A 93 5.35 -27.93 23.43
CA THR A 93 4.48 -28.42 24.55
C THR A 93 4.01 -29.86 24.35
N GLY A 94 4.44 -30.52 23.28
CA GLY A 94 4.18 -31.92 22.97
C GLY A 94 4.94 -32.93 23.85
N TRP A 95 4.98 -32.74 25.17
CA TRP A 95 5.13 -33.87 26.10
C TRP A 95 4.59 -33.56 27.50
N ALA A 96 3.26 -33.55 27.64
CA ALA A 96 2.62 -33.86 28.91
C ALA A 96 1.19 -34.37 28.69
N ARG A 97 1.07 -35.69 28.50
CA ARG A 97 0.17 -36.61 29.23
C ARG A 97 -0.21 -37.80 28.35
N GLY A 98 0.64 -38.82 28.37
CA GLY A 98 0.15 -40.18 28.21
C GLY A 98 -0.83 -40.49 29.33
N ARG A 99 -2.13 -40.52 29.02
CA ARG A 99 -3.10 -41.41 29.68
C ARG A 99 -3.78 -42.20 28.59
N LEU A 100 -3.20 -43.35 28.27
CA LEU A 100 -3.91 -44.45 27.63
C LEU A 100 -4.82 -45.07 28.71
N GLY A 101 -6.05 -44.54 28.78
CA GLY A 101 -7.14 -45.26 29.40
C GLY A 101 -7.66 -46.31 28.43
N ASN A 102 -7.58 -47.57 28.87
CA ASN A 102 -8.45 -48.69 28.53
C ASN A 102 -8.49 -49.17 27.07
N LEU A 103 -7.70 -50.21 26.80
CA LEU A 103 -8.09 -51.30 25.91
C LEU A 103 -8.17 -52.60 26.72
N LEU A 104 -9.41 -52.99 27.02
CA LEU A 104 -9.96 -54.35 27.05
C LEU A 104 -9.21 -55.43 27.87
N THR A 105 -9.77 -55.72 29.05
CA THR A 105 -9.72 -57.03 29.72
C THR A 105 -10.69 -58.01 29.03
N PRO A 106 -10.37 -59.31 28.95
CA PRO A 106 -11.34 -60.36 29.29
C PRO A 106 -11.41 -60.57 30.80
#